data_AF-A0A969XFT2-F1
#
_entry.id   AF-A0A969XFT2-F1
#
_cell.length_a   1.000
_cell.length_b   1.000
_cell.length_c   1.000
_cell.angle_alpha   90.00
_cell.angle_beta   90.00
_cell.angle_gamma   90.00
#
_symmetry.space_group_name_H-M   'P 1'
#
loop_
_entity.id
_entity.type
_entity.pdbx_description
1 polymer ?
#
loop_
_entity_poly.entity_id
_entity_poly.type
_entity_poly.pdbx_seq_one_letter_code
_entity_poly.pdbx_strand_id
1 'polypeptide(L)'
;MFSKKSTVILSVVLALGLLLSACTPANGADPNGQPTKETVTIADTAFQTLWINNEIAKFAIETGYEYPVNIVDMNTAVMWQSIMNGQV
;
A
#
# COMPACT_ATOMS: atom_id res chain seq x y z
N MET A 1 -10.69 27.88 36.11
CA MET A 1 -10.57 26.67 36.97
C MET A 1 -11.67 25.69 36.57
N PHE A 2 -11.33 24.59 35.91
CA PHE A 2 -12.30 23.56 35.55
C PHE A 2 -12.85 22.89 36.83
N SER A 3 -14.16 22.65 36.89
CA SER A 3 -14.75 21.96 38.04
C SER A 3 -14.27 20.50 38.07
N LYS A 4 -14.12 19.91 39.27
CA LYS A 4 -13.69 18.51 39.42
C LYS A 4 -14.51 17.55 38.54
N LYS A 5 -15.80 17.82 38.34
CA LYS A 5 -16.70 17.03 37.48
C LYS A 5 -16.34 17.16 36.00
N SER A 6 -15.99 18.37 35.57
CA SER A 6 -15.54 18.64 34.19
C SER A 6 -14.19 17.98 33.87
N THR A 7 -13.27 17.92 34.83
CA THR A 7 -11.97 17.27 34.64
C THR A 7 -12.11 15.74 34.53
N VAL A 8 -13.02 15.14 35.32
CA VAL A 8 -13.31 13.70 35.25
C VAL A 8 -13.93 13.34 33.89
N ILE A 9 -14.92 14.10 33.42
CA ILE A 9 -15.55 13.84 32.11
C ILE A 9 -14.52 13.93 30.98
N LEU A 10 -13.66 14.95 31.00
CA LEU A 10 -12.61 15.11 29.99
C LEU A 10 -11.62 13.94 29.98
N SER A 11 -11.21 13.46 31.15
CA SER A 11 -10.31 12.30 31.25
C SER A 11 -10.93 11.01 30.72
N VAL A 12 -12.23 10.81 30.94
CA VAL A 12 -12.96 9.64 30.43
C VAL A 12 -13.08 9.68 28.91
N VAL A 13 -13.42 10.84 28.34
CA VAL A 13 -13.52 11.00 26.88
C VAL A 13 -12.17 10.79 26.21
N LEU A 14 -11.09 11.31 26.80
CA LEU A 14 -9.74 11.15 26.25
C LEU A 14 -9.27 9.69 26.33
N ALA A 15 -9.53 9.01 27.45
CA ALA A 15 -9.22 7.59 27.60
C ALA A 15 -10.01 6.71 26.62
N LEU A 16 -11.30 7.02 26.41
CA LEU A 16 -12.14 6.29 25.47
C LEU A 16 -11.70 6.50 24.02
N GLY A 17 -11.32 7.72 23.64
CA GLY A 17 -10.78 8.02 22.31
C GLY A 17 -9.45 7.32 22.01
N LEU A 18 -8.58 7.20 23.02
CA LEU A 18 -7.32 6.45 22.92
C LEU A 18 -7.55 4.95 22.79
N LEU A 19 -8.51 4.39 23.55
CA LEU A 19 -8.87 2.97 23.48
C LEU A 19 -9.50 2.59 22.12
N LEU A 20 -10.32 3.47 21.54
CA LEU A 20 -10.93 3.24 20.23
C LEU A 20 -9.90 3.32 19.08
N SER A 21 -8.87 4.14 19.21
CA SER A 21 -7.80 4.27 18.20
C SER A 21 -6.85 3.07 18.17
N ALA A 22 -6.73 2.31 19.26
CA ALA A 22 -5.84 1.16 19.35
C ALA A 22 -6.31 -0.07 18.53
N CYS A 23 -7.60 -0.11 18.16
CA CYS A 23 -8.18 -1.21 17.39
C CYS A 23 -8.41 -0.87 15.92
N THR A 24 -8.03 0.32 15.46
CA THR A 24 -8.09 0.63 14.04
C THR A 24 -6.82 0.04 13.40
N PRO A 25 -6.92 -0.94 12.48
CA PRO A 25 -5.75 -1.38 11.74
C PRO A 25 -5.11 -0.15 11.08
N ALA A 26 -3.79 -0.02 11.18
CA ALA A 26 -3.06 1.04 10.48
C ALA A 26 -3.52 1.07 9.02
N ASN A 27 -3.71 2.25 8.42
CA ASN A 27 -4.15 2.33 7.03
C ASN A 27 -3.27 1.42 6.16
N GLY A 28 -3.92 0.42 5.53
CA GLY A 28 -3.23 -0.59 4.74
C GLY A 28 -2.67 -1.75 5.54
N ALA A 29 -3.13 -2.07 6.75
CA ALA A 29 -2.80 -3.33 7.42
C ALA A 29 -3.85 -4.42 7.11
N ASP A 30 -3.39 -5.64 6.85
CA ASP A 30 -4.24 -6.81 6.64
C ASP A 30 -5.01 -7.18 7.95
N PRO A 31 -5.96 -8.14 7.92
CA PRO A 31 -6.67 -8.59 9.11
C PRO A 31 -5.78 -9.11 10.25
N ASN A 32 -4.51 -9.42 9.96
CA ASN A 32 -3.50 -9.89 10.91
C ASN A 32 -2.56 -8.75 11.39
N GLY A 33 -2.84 -7.50 11.01
CA GLY A 33 -2.07 -6.33 11.39
C GLY A 33 -0.73 -6.18 10.64
N GLN A 34 -0.52 -6.93 9.55
CA GLN A 34 0.66 -6.81 8.71
C GLN A 34 0.47 -5.69 7.68
N PRO A 35 1.50 -4.88 7.36
CA PRO A 35 1.44 -3.95 6.25
C PRO A 35 1.07 -4.70 4.95
N THR A 36 -0.06 -4.32 4.36
CA THR A 36 -0.52 -4.77 3.04
C THR A 36 0.46 -4.22 2.02
N LYS A 37 1.21 -5.13 1.38
CA LYS A 37 2.17 -4.77 0.34
C LYS A 37 1.41 -4.24 -0.87
N GLU A 38 1.84 -3.08 -1.36
CA GLU A 38 1.27 -2.47 -2.55
C GLU A 38 1.62 -3.29 -3.80
N THR A 39 0.72 -3.33 -4.79
CA THR A 39 0.99 -4.03 -6.04
C THR A 39 1.98 -3.26 -6.90
N VAL A 40 3.10 -3.89 -7.22
CA VAL A 40 4.07 -3.36 -8.17
C VAL A 40 3.54 -3.57 -9.59
N THR A 41 3.32 -2.51 -10.34
CA THR A 41 2.87 -2.59 -11.74
C THR A 41 4.05 -2.40 -12.67
N ILE A 42 4.24 -3.30 -13.62
CA ILE A 42 5.33 -3.26 -14.60
C ILE A 42 4.71 -3.10 -16.00
N ALA A 43 5.17 -2.12 -16.76
CA ALA A 43 4.77 -1.95 -18.15
C ALA A 43 5.55 -2.89 -19.08
N ASP A 44 4.84 -3.51 -20.03
CA ASP A 44 5.43 -4.32 -21.09
C ASP A 44 5.08 -3.72 -22.45
N THR A 45 6.11 -3.40 -23.25
CA THR A 45 5.90 -2.87 -24.61
C THR A 45 5.93 -3.94 -25.70
N ALA A 46 5.65 -5.19 -25.33
CA ALA A 46 5.56 -6.37 -26.20
C ALA A 46 6.85 -6.69 -26.99
N PHE A 47 8.01 -6.26 -26.48
CA PHE A 47 9.30 -6.74 -27.00
C PHE A 47 9.63 -8.08 -26.35
N GLN A 48 10.05 -9.08 -27.13
CA GLN A 48 10.38 -10.41 -26.59
C GLN A 48 11.44 -10.38 -25.48
N THR A 49 12.37 -9.42 -25.55
CA THR A 49 13.36 -9.20 -24.50
C THR A 49 12.73 -8.70 -23.20
N LEU A 50 11.69 -7.87 -23.28
CA LEU A 50 10.95 -7.40 -22.12
C LEU A 50 10.14 -8.50 -21.47
N TRP A 51 9.51 -9.41 -22.22
CA TRP A 51 8.78 -10.54 -21.66
C TRP A 51 9.64 -11.35 -20.68
N ILE A 52 10.86 -11.70 -21.09
CA ILE A 52 11.78 -12.45 -20.24
C ILE A 52 12.22 -11.62 -19.03
N ASN A 53 12.60 -10.36 -19.23
CA ASN A 53 13.06 -9.51 -18.15
C ASN A 53 11.96 -9.22 -17.12
N ASN A 54 10.72 -9.01 -17.58
CA ASN A 54 9.56 -8.72 -16.74
C ASN A 54 9.16 -9.94 -15.93
N GLU A 55 9.20 -11.15 -16.51
CA GLU A 55 8.95 -12.38 -15.76
C GLU A 55 10.05 -12.67 -14.72
N ILE A 56 11.33 -12.39 -15.03
CA ILE A 56 12.42 -12.50 -14.04
C ILE A 56 12.19 -11.50 -12.90
N ALA A 57 11.84 -10.25 -13.21
CA ALA A 57 11.55 -9.22 -12.22
C ALA A 57 10.37 -9.63 -11.33
N LYS A 58 9.27 -10.11 -11.94
CA LYS A 58 8.10 -10.62 -11.25
C LYS A 58 8.48 -11.73 -10.27
N PHE A 59 9.19 -12.75 -10.73
CA PHE A 59 9.62 -13.86 -9.89
C PHE A 59 10.45 -13.38 -8.68
N ALA A 60 11.41 -12.48 -8.90
CA ALA A 60 12.26 -11.97 -7.83
C ALA A 60 11.48 -11.13 -6.80
N ILE A 61 10.53 -10.31 -7.25
CA ILE A 61 9.72 -9.46 -6.39
C ILE A 61 8.71 -10.28 -5.58
N GLU A 62 8.00 -11.21 -6.23
CA GLU A 62 7.00 -12.06 -5.57
C GLU A 62 7.65 -13.07 -4.62
N THR A 63 8.79 -13.67 -5.00
CA THR A 63 9.45 -14.70 -4.16
C THR A 63 10.38 -14.10 -3.11
N GLY A 64 11.10 -13.03 -3.46
CA GLY A 64 12.12 -12.44 -2.59
C GLY A 64 11.57 -11.41 -1.62
N TYR A 65 10.56 -10.64 -2.06
CA TYR A 65 10.02 -9.53 -1.28
C TYR A 65 8.52 -9.68 -1.00
N GLU A 66 7.85 -10.69 -1.57
CA GLU A 66 6.42 -11.00 -1.39
C GLU A 66 5.48 -9.84 -1.74
N TYR A 67 5.92 -8.93 -2.62
CA TYR A 67 5.03 -7.92 -3.19
C TYR A 67 4.24 -8.55 -4.35
N PRO A 68 2.92 -8.32 -4.44
CA PRO A 68 2.17 -8.73 -5.63
C PRO A 68 2.64 -7.92 -6.84
N VAL A 69 2.76 -8.59 -8.00
CA VAL A 69 3.20 -7.93 -9.24
C VAL A 69 2.13 -8.06 -10.33
N ASN A 70 1.87 -6.97 -11.01
CA ASN A 70 0.99 -6.92 -12.17
C ASN A 70 1.77 -6.46 -13.41
N ILE A 71 1.78 -7.26 -14.47
CA ILE A 71 2.42 -6.89 -15.75
C ILE A 71 1.31 -6.43 -16.69
N VAL A 72 1.47 -5.23 -17.28
CA VAL A 72 0.48 -4.62 -18.16
C VAL A 72 1.07 -4.36 -19.53
N ASP A 73 0.50 -5.02 -20.53
CA ASP A 73 0.84 -4.80 -21.93
C ASP A 73 0.33 -3.41 -22.39
N MET A 74 1.24 -2.61 -22.95
CA MET A 74 0.91 -1.30 -23.48
C MET A 74 1.90 -0.87 -24.57
N ASN A 75 1.51 0.07 -25.43
CA ASN A 75 2.46 0.62 -26.39
C ASN A 75 3.44 1.61 -25.71
N THR A 76 4.57 1.88 -26.37
CA THR A 76 5.62 2.77 -25.83
C THR A 76 5.14 4.18 -25.49
N ALA A 77 4.18 4.74 -26.26
CA ALA A 77 3.67 6.08 -25.98
C ALA A 77 2.81 6.11 -24.70
N VAL A 78 1.97 5.09 -24.51
CA VAL A 78 1.16 4.91 -23.30
C VAL A 78 2.06 4.64 -22.09
N MET A 79 3.10 3.80 -22.25
CA MET A 79 4.11 3.55 -21.21
C MET A 79 4.73 4.84 -20.70
N TRP A 80 5.21 5.73 -21.59
CA TRP A 80 5.78 7.00 -21.18
C TRP A 80 4.80 7.86 -20.38
N GLN A 81 3.54 7.91 -20.82
CA GLN A 81 2.51 8.66 -20.10
C GLN A 81 2.23 8.04 -18.71
N SER A 82 2.17 6.71 -18.62
CA SER A 82 1.92 5.99 -17.37
C SER A 82 3.07 6.15 -16.38
N ILE A 83 4.33 6.10 -16.82
CA ILE A 83 5.51 6.36 -15.99
C ILE A 83 5.45 7.79 -15.41
N MET A 84 5.16 8.78 -16.26
CA MET A 84 5.07 10.18 -15.83
C MET A 84 3.94 10.42 -14.82
N ASN A 85 2.90 9.59 -14.87
CA ASN A 85 1.76 9.65 -13.95
C ASN A 85 1.92 8.75 -12.71
N GLY A 86 3.02 7.99 -12.59
CA GLY A 86 3.24 7.03 -11.49
C GLY A 86 2.28 5.85 -11.49
N GLN A 87 1.75 5.47 -12.67
CA GLN A 87 0.84 4.33 -12.83
C GLN A 87 1.58 2.99 -12.99
N VAL A 88 2.82 3.07 -13.49
CA VAL A 88 3.77 1.97 -13.74
C VAL A 88 5.19 2.45 -13.49
#